data_AF-A0A2T3GNE2-F1
#
_entry.id   AF-A0A2T3GNE2-F1
#
_cell.length_a   1.000
_cell.length_b   1.000
_cell.length_c   1.000
_cell.angle_alpha   90.00
_cell.angle_beta   90.00
_cell.angle_gamma   90.00
#
_symmetry.space_group_name_H-M   'P 1'
#
loop_
_entity.id
_entity.type
_entity.pdbx_description
1 polymer ?
#
loop_
_entity_poly.entity_id
_entity_poly.type
_entity_poly.pdbx_seq_one_letter_code
_entity_poly.pdbx_strand_id
1 'polypeptide(L)'
;MALMLGCGTAQASLSYVPGQTAEAGNFLLVAGEIDANEDLSKFVTAVQANNTRVILFKSPGGNVLKAMELGRLIRSLRLATVQVRAGECESACALAFMGGVIRFADPGSIGVHKSSFADTSGMNVSDAVSAVQQLTADVMTYMTEMGIDPALMQLALKYDSDDIRYLSGSEMEQYRVALNGAKPLPNASAQVNPSGTPAVPSTSWPNAQTAPAVASLPPVLAPTLDLSIPAARSGKVQTYKGMAPLKATPTMASPTVENFANGSPATILGDTGKWYRVRVGSRVGYMFRDWVWVDQFDAAPFGRQFVQVKSFDNLAQTEQYVRSSGLPLVAYISRNGWFAIALDRTFEPNEAKTLLETMKANGSIPDDSIATYGNAYAKKVCCSAK
;
A
#
# COMPACT_ATOMS: atom_id res chain seq x y z
N MET A 1 20.60 50.25 -8.91
CA MET A 1 20.85 49.25 -7.85
C MET A 1 19.80 48.15 -8.04
N ALA A 2 20.12 47.14 -8.87
CA ALA A 2 19.18 46.09 -9.25
C ALA A 2 19.34 44.90 -8.30
N LEU A 3 18.30 44.62 -7.51
CA LEU A 3 18.22 43.41 -6.69
C LEU A 3 17.86 42.23 -7.61
N MET A 4 18.85 41.41 -7.94
CA MET A 4 18.64 40.08 -8.51
C MET A 4 18.16 39.15 -7.39
N LEU A 5 16.86 38.86 -7.36
CA LEU A 5 16.31 37.75 -6.59
C LEU A 5 16.66 36.44 -7.32
N GLY A 6 17.77 35.84 -6.92
CA GLY A 6 18.12 34.48 -7.34
C GLY A 6 17.09 33.49 -6.79
N CYS A 7 16.32 32.89 -7.70
CA CYS A 7 15.49 31.74 -7.38
C CYS A 7 16.43 30.54 -7.19
N GLY A 8 16.87 30.31 -5.96
CA GLY A 8 17.56 29.08 -5.60
C GLY A 8 16.58 27.92 -5.75
N THR A 9 16.91 26.96 -6.60
CA THR A 9 16.24 25.66 -6.65
C THR A 9 16.49 24.94 -5.33
N ALA A 10 15.57 25.08 -4.37
CA ALA A 10 15.64 24.34 -3.12
C ALA A 10 15.42 22.86 -3.42
N GLN A 11 16.49 22.06 -3.30
CA GLN A 11 16.40 20.61 -3.19
C GLN A 11 15.55 20.28 -1.96
N ALA A 12 14.55 19.43 -2.11
CA ALA A 12 13.61 19.08 -1.05
C ALA A 12 14.30 18.17 -0.01
N SER A 13 14.98 18.76 0.97
CA SER A 13 15.56 18.07 2.13
C SER A 13 14.51 17.73 3.18
N LEU A 14 14.81 16.79 4.08
CA LEU A 14 13.98 16.54 5.25
C LEU A 14 13.86 17.80 6.13
N SER A 15 12.66 18.01 6.64
CA SER A 15 12.32 19.05 7.61
C SER A 15 11.87 18.43 8.92
N TYR A 16 12.28 19.03 10.03
CA TYR A 16 12.01 18.56 11.39
C TYR A 16 11.19 19.62 12.12
N VAL A 17 9.88 19.40 12.22
CA VAL A 17 8.95 20.37 12.82
C VAL A 17 8.55 19.89 14.22
N PRO A 18 9.01 20.55 15.29
CA PRO A 18 8.60 20.17 16.63
C PRO A 18 7.15 20.58 16.88
N GLY A 19 6.46 19.78 17.69
CA GLY A 19 5.12 20.09 18.15
C GLY A 19 4.81 19.42 19.48
N GLN A 20 3.67 19.77 20.06
CA GLN A 20 3.22 19.23 21.33
C GLN A 20 1.72 18.91 21.25
N THR A 21 1.33 17.75 21.77
CA THR A 21 -0.08 17.40 21.95
C THR A 21 -0.31 16.82 23.34
N ALA A 22 -1.56 16.90 23.83
CA ALA A 22 -1.95 16.27 25.08
C ALA A 22 -1.79 14.73 25.06
N GLU A 23 -1.85 14.13 23.87
CA GLU A 23 -1.92 12.68 23.66
C GLU A 23 -0.55 12.04 23.37
N ALA A 24 0.35 12.74 22.68
CA ALA A 24 1.67 12.22 22.29
C ALA A 24 2.84 12.95 22.98
N GLY A 25 2.56 13.97 23.79
CA GLY A 25 3.60 14.83 24.37
C GLY A 25 4.39 15.59 23.30
N ASN A 26 5.69 15.78 23.54
CA ASN A 26 6.59 16.43 22.58
C ASN A 26 6.88 15.47 21.41
N PHE A 27 6.43 15.87 20.23
CA PHE A 27 6.65 15.12 19.00
C PHE A 27 7.50 15.90 18.01
N LEU A 28 8.10 15.19 17.08
CA LEU A 28 8.79 15.75 15.93
C LEU A 28 8.17 15.19 14.66
N LEU A 29 7.63 16.07 13.83
CA LEU A 29 7.16 15.71 12.49
C LEU A 29 8.36 15.74 11.54
N VAL A 30 8.66 14.59 10.96
CA VAL A 30 9.67 14.42 9.90
C VAL A 30 8.94 14.50 8.56
N ALA A 31 9.19 15.55 7.78
CA ALA A 31 8.47 15.81 6.55
C ALA A 31 9.41 16.08 5.36
N GLY A 32 9.04 15.58 4.18
CA GLY A 32 9.82 15.70 2.95
C GLY A 32 10.36 14.37 2.44
N GLU A 33 11.12 14.43 1.34
CA GLU A 33 11.78 13.28 0.74
C GLU A 33 13.08 12.95 1.50
N ILE A 34 13.41 11.66 1.61
CA ILE A 34 14.63 11.17 2.26
C ILE A 34 15.74 11.10 1.22
N ASP A 35 16.54 12.17 1.06
CA ASP A 35 17.65 12.19 0.10
C ASP A 35 18.81 11.28 0.54
N ALA A 36 19.56 10.70 -0.41
CA ALA A 36 20.71 9.84 -0.12
C ALA A 36 21.81 10.56 0.70
N ASN A 37 21.94 11.88 0.55
CA ASN A 37 22.93 12.73 1.21
C ASN A 37 22.35 13.50 2.40
N GLU A 38 21.15 13.14 2.88
CA GLU A 38 20.51 13.80 4.01
C GLU A 38 21.41 13.75 5.27
N ASP A 39 21.55 14.90 5.92
CA ASP A 39 22.33 15.07 7.15
C ASP A 39 21.45 14.81 8.38
N LEU A 40 21.50 13.57 8.87
CA LEU A 40 20.71 13.13 10.02
C LEU A 40 21.21 13.67 11.37
N SER A 41 22.34 14.40 11.42
CA SER A 41 22.75 15.08 12.66
C SER A 41 21.73 16.17 13.07
N LYS A 42 21.04 16.76 12.08
CA LYS A 42 19.95 17.71 12.29
C LYS A 42 18.74 17.07 12.96
N PHE A 43 18.43 15.82 12.61
CA PHE A 43 17.39 15.04 13.27
C PHE A 43 17.72 14.84 14.76
N VAL A 44 18.93 14.36 15.06
CA VAL A 44 19.37 14.12 16.44
C VAL A 44 19.33 15.41 17.27
N THR A 45 19.82 16.52 16.69
CA THR A 45 19.80 17.84 17.32
C THR A 45 18.37 18.29 17.62
N ALA A 46 17.44 18.14 16.66
CA ALA A 46 16.04 18.50 16.84
C ALA A 46 15.34 17.65 17.91
N VAL A 47 15.64 16.34 17.97
CA VAL A 47 15.11 15.44 19.01
C VAL A 47 15.57 15.89 20.40
N GLN A 48 16.86 16.17 20.57
CA GLN A 48 17.44 16.58 21.84
C GLN A 48 16.95 17.96 22.29
N ALA A 49 16.98 18.96 21.39
CA ALA A 49 16.57 20.33 21.69
C ALA A 49 15.11 20.44 22.12
N ASN A 50 14.23 19.58 21.59
CA ASN A 50 12.80 19.61 21.88
C ASN A 50 12.35 18.54 22.89
N ASN A 51 13.30 17.78 23.47
CA ASN A 51 13.01 16.63 24.34
C ASN A 51 11.95 15.69 23.73
N THR A 52 12.09 15.40 22.44
CA THR A 52 11.11 14.63 21.67
C THR A 52 11.03 13.20 22.19
N ARG A 53 9.82 12.62 22.19
CA ARG A 53 9.58 11.21 22.52
C ARG A 53 8.86 10.45 21.40
N VAL A 54 8.15 11.18 20.53
CA VAL A 54 7.34 10.61 19.46
C VAL A 54 7.74 11.20 18.12
N ILE A 55 7.92 10.35 17.11
CA ILE A 55 8.16 10.75 15.73
C ILE A 55 6.87 10.52 14.92
N LEU A 56 6.47 11.52 14.14
CA LEU A 56 5.43 11.41 13.13
C LEU A 56 6.06 11.62 11.75
N PHE A 57 5.49 11.03 10.71
CA PHE A 57 5.97 11.22 9.35
C PHE A 57 4.94 11.88 8.44
N LYS A 58 5.47 12.73 7.55
CA LYS A 58 4.81 13.24 6.34
C LYS A 58 5.81 13.16 5.19
N SER A 59 6.09 11.95 4.75
CA SER A 59 7.14 11.65 3.78
C SER A 59 6.65 10.66 2.71
N PRO A 60 6.84 10.96 1.42
CA PRO A 60 6.61 10.01 0.33
C PRO A 60 7.70 8.92 0.25
N GLY A 61 8.71 8.97 1.13
CA GLY A 61 9.87 8.09 1.10
C GLY A 61 11.09 8.75 0.46
N GLY A 62 11.87 7.98 -0.30
CA GLY A 62 13.15 8.40 -0.88
C GLY A 62 14.17 7.28 -0.86
N ASN A 63 15.42 7.59 -0.49
CA ASN A 63 16.52 6.65 -0.43
C ASN A 63 16.38 5.62 0.71
N VAL A 64 16.45 4.35 0.33
CA VAL A 64 16.26 3.18 1.20
C VAL A 64 17.31 3.10 2.30
N LEU A 65 18.58 3.23 1.96
CA LEU A 65 19.70 3.11 2.91
C LEU A 65 19.64 4.24 3.96
N LYS A 66 19.38 5.47 3.50
CA LYS A 66 19.24 6.62 4.40
C LYS A 66 18.04 6.50 5.31
N ALA A 67 16.92 5.96 4.83
CA ALA A 67 15.75 5.72 5.67
C ALA A 67 16.01 4.65 6.74
N MET A 68 16.76 3.58 6.42
CA MET A 68 17.20 2.60 7.42
C MET A 68 18.17 3.21 8.43
N GLU A 69 19.07 4.11 8.00
CA GLU A 69 19.94 4.87 8.91
C GLU A 69 19.12 5.73 9.88
N LEU A 70 18.14 6.48 9.37
CA LEU A 70 17.19 7.26 10.19
C LEU A 70 16.42 6.35 11.16
N GLY A 71 15.93 5.20 10.71
CA GLY A 71 15.25 4.25 11.58
C GLY A 71 16.14 3.66 12.68
N ARG A 72 17.42 3.39 12.40
CA ARG A 72 18.41 2.99 13.44
C ARG A 72 18.65 4.11 14.47
N LEU A 73 18.66 5.37 14.04
CA LEU A 73 18.74 6.52 14.96
C LEU A 73 17.48 6.65 15.83
N ILE A 74 16.29 6.48 15.25
CA ILE A 74 15.02 6.47 15.99
C ILE A 74 15.05 5.38 17.08
N ARG A 75 15.53 4.18 16.73
CA ARG A 75 15.66 3.06 17.68
C ARG A 75 16.69 3.36 18.77
N SER A 76 17.88 3.85 18.41
CA SER A 76 18.97 4.08 19.38
C SER A 76 18.62 5.16 20.39
N LEU A 77 17.82 6.16 19.97
CA LEU A 77 17.25 7.20 20.82
C LEU A 77 15.99 6.74 21.58
N ARG A 78 15.55 5.49 21.40
CA ARG A 78 14.37 4.88 22.03
C ARG A 78 13.09 5.69 21.82
N LEU A 79 12.91 6.22 20.63
CA LEU A 79 11.73 7.02 20.27
C LEU A 79 10.57 6.11 19.86
N ALA A 80 9.34 6.54 20.16
CA ALA A 80 8.14 5.93 19.59
C ALA A 80 7.89 6.50 18.20
N THR A 81 7.33 5.71 17.30
CA THR A 81 6.82 6.18 16.01
C THR A 81 5.30 6.07 15.98
N VAL A 82 4.65 7.13 15.52
CA VAL A 82 3.20 7.21 15.38
C VAL A 82 2.89 7.65 13.96
N GLN A 83 2.11 6.86 13.25
CA GLN A 83 1.59 7.23 11.96
C GLN A 83 0.08 7.32 12.01
N VAL A 84 -0.46 8.47 11.61
CA VAL A 84 -1.89 8.70 11.51
C VAL A 84 -2.29 8.72 10.05
N ARG A 85 -3.53 8.36 9.73
CA ARG A 85 -4.02 8.29 8.33
C ARG A 85 -3.97 9.64 7.59
N ALA A 86 -4.01 10.75 8.32
CA ALA A 86 -3.87 12.09 7.75
C ALA A 86 -2.42 12.44 7.37
N GLY A 87 -1.44 11.66 7.85
CA GLY A 87 -0.03 11.78 7.52
C GLY A 87 0.38 10.80 6.42
N GLU A 88 1.26 11.24 5.54
CA GLU A 88 1.84 10.43 4.46
C GLU A 88 3.08 9.69 4.97
N CYS A 89 3.14 8.36 4.84
CA CYS A 89 4.37 7.60 5.06
C CYS A 89 4.43 6.41 4.11
N GLU A 90 5.18 6.60 3.05
CA GLU A 90 5.23 5.68 1.91
C GLU A 90 6.66 5.25 1.60
N SER A 91 6.79 4.11 0.94
CA SER A 91 8.07 3.60 0.45
C SER A 91 9.12 3.47 1.57
N ALA A 92 10.31 4.06 1.37
CA ALA A 92 11.40 4.12 2.34
C ALA A 92 10.98 4.77 3.68
N CYS A 93 9.96 5.64 3.73
CA CYS A 93 9.45 6.17 5.00
C CYS A 93 9.02 5.04 5.94
N ALA A 94 8.39 3.99 5.40
CA ALA A 94 7.97 2.84 6.19
C ALA A 94 9.17 2.19 6.91
N LEU A 95 10.34 2.14 6.28
CA LEU A 95 11.55 1.64 6.91
C LEU A 95 12.01 2.52 8.06
N ALA A 96 12.01 3.85 7.90
CA ALA A 96 12.31 4.76 9.00
C ALA A 96 11.31 4.59 10.17
N PHE A 97 10.01 4.46 9.85
CA PHE A 97 8.95 4.22 10.83
C PHE A 97 9.16 2.94 11.66
N MET A 98 9.65 1.86 11.04
CA MET A 98 9.94 0.59 11.72
C MET A 98 10.99 0.73 12.84
N GLY A 99 11.78 1.80 12.83
CA GLY A 99 12.79 2.13 13.84
C GLY A 99 12.22 2.41 15.24
N GLY A 100 10.92 2.69 15.37
CA GLY A 100 10.31 2.96 16.67
C GLY A 100 10.43 1.77 17.63
N VAL A 101 10.80 2.03 18.90
CA VAL A 101 10.76 0.99 19.96
C VAL A 101 9.33 0.65 20.37
N ILE A 102 8.42 1.59 20.15
CA ILE A 102 6.98 1.43 20.23
C ILE A 102 6.41 2.03 18.95
N ARG A 103 5.51 1.31 18.27
CA ARG A 103 5.01 1.69 16.94
C ARG A 103 3.50 1.67 16.94
N PHE A 104 2.88 2.80 16.63
CA PHE A 104 1.45 2.91 16.39
C PHE A 104 1.21 3.42 14.99
N ALA A 105 0.29 2.77 14.28
CA ALA A 105 -0.11 3.20 12.96
C ALA A 105 -1.61 2.99 12.81
N ASP A 106 -2.31 4.02 12.32
CA ASP A 106 -3.69 3.84 11.87
C ASP A 106 -3.71 2.84 10.70
N PRO A 107 -4.72 1.96 10.60
CA PRO A 107 -4.92 1.14 9.41
C PRO A 107 -4.91 1.99 8.13
N GLY A 108 -4.09 1.57 7.16
CA GLY A 108 -3.93 2.26 5.88
C GLY A 108 -2.97 3.46 5.91
N SER A 109 -2.23 3.69 6.99
CA SER A 109 -1.33 4.86 7.11
C SER A 109 0.13 4.60 6.70
N ILE A 110 0.51 3.34 6.47
CA ILE A 110 1.85 2.94 6.02
C ILE A 110 1.76 2.29 4.65
N GLY A 111 2.43 2.87 3.65
CA GLY A 111 2.51 2.37 2.29
C GLY A 111 3.83 1.63 2.00
N VAL A 112 3.76 0.45 1.38
CA VAL A 112 4.92 -0.35 0.96
C VAL A 112 4.84 -0.73 -0.53
N HIS A 113 5.98 -0.83 -1.21
CA HIS A 113 6.09 -1.31 -2.60
C HIS A 113 7.53 -1.77 -2.95
N LYS A 114 7.73 -2.35 -4.13
CA LYS A 114 8.98 -2.98 -4.59
C LYS A 114 10.15 -2.02 -4.74
N SER A 115 9.94 -0.80 -5.25
CA SER A 115 11.06 0.15 -5.45
C SER A 115 11.63 0.71 -4.15
N SER A 116 10.97 0.50 -3.01
CA SER A 116 11.57 0.69 -1.69
C SER A 116 12.75 -0.25 -1.44
N PHE A 117 13.04 -1.19 -2.35
CA PHE A 117 14.02 -2.26 -2.18
C PHE A 117 14.88 -2.52 -3.44
N ALA A 118 14.73 -1.72 -4.51
CA ALA A 118 15.35 -2.00 -5.81
C ALA A 118 15.47 -0.77 -6.74
N ASP A 119 16.07 0.34 -6.29
CA ASP A 119 16.43 1.42 -7.22
C ASP A 119 17.74 1.06 -7.95
N THR A 120 17.63 0.75 -9.24
CA THR A 120 18.75 0.34 -10.11
C THR A 120 18.96 1.31 -11.28
N SER A 121 18.47 2.54 -11.17
CA SER A 121 18.55 3.51 -12.25
C SER A 121 20.01 3.79 -12.64
N GLY A 122 20.35 3.51 -13.91
CA GLY A 122 21.68 3.78 -14.48
C GLY A 122 22.74 2.67 -14.34
N MET A 123 22.40 1.50 -13.77
CA MET A 123 23.33 0.36 -13.68
C MET A 123 23.22 -0.58 -14.89
N ASN A 124 24.32 -1.27 -15.23
CA ASN A 124 24.24 -2.41 -16.16
C ASN A 124 23.47 -3.58 -15.49
N VAL A 125 23.03 -4.56 -16.27
CA VAL A 125 22.14 -5.63 -15.78
C VAL A 125 22.80 -6.50 -14.70
N SER A 126 24.10 -6.82 -14.77
CA SER A 126 24.75 -7.67 -13.75
C SER A 126 24.95 -6.95 -12.42
N ASP A 127 25.29 -5.66 -12.49
CA ASP A 127 25.54 -4.82 -11.33
C ASP A 127 24.22 -4.45 -10.67
N ALA A 128 23.16 -4.23 -11.46
CA ALA A 128 21.79 -4.05 -10.98
C ALA A 128 21.27 -5.29 -10.24
N VAL A 129 21.47 -6.49 -10.79
CA VAL A 129 21.04 -7.74 -10.13
C VAL A 129 21.78 -7.94 -8.81
N SER A 130 23.10 -7.74 -8.80
CA SER A 130 23.92 -7.88 -7.59
C SER A 130 23.55 -6.85 -6.52
N ALA A 131 23.31 -5.59 -6.93
CA ALA A 131 22.87 -4.52 -6.03
C ALA A 131 21.47 -4.79 -5.44
N VAL A 132 20.53 -5.30 -6.23
CA VAL A 132 19.18 -5.66 -5.75
C VAL A 132 19.23 -6.82 -4.77
N GLN A 133 20.06 -7.83 -5.04
CA GLN A 133 20.24 -8.96 -4.12
C GLN A 133 20.82 -8.50 -2.78
N GLN A 134 21.83 -7.63 -2.81
CA GLN A 134 22.43 -7.08 -1.59
C GLN A 134 21.45 -6.19 -0.83
N LEU A 135 20.78 -5.26 -1.50
CA LEU A 135 19.80 -4.37 -0.88
C LEU A 135 18.62 -5.15 -0.28
N THR A 136 18.20 -6.23 -0.94
CA THR A 136 17.19 -7.15 -0.42
C THR A 136 17.63 -7.79 0.88
N ALA A 137 18.86 -8.31 0.94
CA ALA A 137 19.42 -8.89 2.16
C ALA A 137 19.55 -7.85 3.29
N ASP A 138 20.01 -6.64 2.98
CA ASP A 138 20.17 -5.56 3.94
C ASP A 138 18.83 -5.12 4.54
N VAL A 139 17.78 -5.07 3.73
CA VAL A 139 16.41 -4.74 4.16
C VAL A 139 15.84 -5.85 5.02
N MET A 140 15.97 -7.12 4.63
CA MET A 140 15.50 -8.24 5.44
C MET A 140 16.20 -8.28 6.81
N THR A 141 17.50 -7.98 6.81
CA THR A 141 18.31 -7.85 8.02
C THR A 141 17.78 -6.70 8.87
N TYR A 142 17.57 -5.52 8.28
CA TYR A 142 17.01 -4.36 8.96
C TYR A 142 15.60 -4.62 9.54
N MET A 143 14.70 -5.25 8.79
CA MET A 143 13.37 -5.64 9.27
C MET A 143 13.49 -6.54 10.50
N THR A 144 14.37 -7.54 10.43
CA THR A 144 14.64 -8.45 11.55
C THR A 144 15.22 -7.70 12.75
N GLU A 145 16.20 -6.82 12.53
CA GLU A 145 16.75 -5.93 13.58
C GLU A 145 15.61 -5.20 14.27
N MET A 146 14.72 -4.56 13.49
CA MET A 146 13.56 -3.80 13.95
C MET A 146 12.43 -4.65 14.54
N GLY A 147 12.51 -5.98 14.53
CA GLY A 147 11.45 -6.86 15.04
C GLY A 147 10.22 -6.95 14.12
N ILE A 148 10.39 -6.57 12.86
CA ILE A 148 9.40 -6.72 11.78
C ILE A 148 9.54 -8.11 11.18
N ASP A 149 8.44 -8.70 10.73
CA ASP A 149 8.48 -9.96 9.98
C ASP A 149 9.03 -9.72 8.56
N PRO A 150 10.15 -10.37 8.16
CA PRO A 150 10.68 -10.22 6.80
C PRO A 150 9.71 -10.68 5.71
N ALA A 151 8.66 -11.45 6.03
CA ALA A 151 7.59 -11.76 5.09
C ALA A 151 6.85 -10.51 4.58
N LEU A 152 6.93 -9.37 5.30
CA LEU A 152 6.48 -8.07 4.80
C LEU A 152 7.17 -7.68 3.50
N MET A 153 8.44 -8.04 3.36
CA MET A 153 9.18 -7.79 2.13
C MET A 153 8.59 -8.59 0.96
N GLN A 154 8.18 -9.84 1.19
CA GLN A 154 7.50 -10.61 0.14
C GLN A 154 6.17 -9.96 -0.25
N LEU A 155 5.43 -9.39 0.72
CA LEU A 155 4.24 -8.61 0.42
C LEU A 155 4.61 -7.38 -0.44
N ALA A 156 5.60 -6.59 -0.02
CA ALA A 156 5.97 -5.37 -0.73
C ALA A 156 6.58 -5.61 -2.12
N LEU A 157 7.34 -6.69 -2.31
CA LEU A 157 7.91 -7.09 -3.60
C LEU A 157 6.85 -7.57 -4.62
N LYS A 158 5.64 -7.93 -4.16
CA LYS A 158 4.50 -8.25 -5.04
C LYS A 158 3.88 -7.02 -5.70
N TYR A 159 4.16 -5.82 -5.19
CA TYR A 159 3.61 -4.56 -5.71
C TYR A 159 4.73 -3.74 -6.36
N ASP A 160 4.64 -3.47 -7.65
CA ASP A 160 5.66 -2.67 -8.36
C ASP A 160 5.74 -1.22 -7.85
N SER A 161 6.81 -0.46 -8.18
CA SER A 161 7.12 0.90 -7.70
C SER A 161 5.94 1.90 -7.60
N ASP A 162 5.03 1.82 -8.57
CA ASP A 162 3.88 2.69 -8.78
C ASP A 162 2.53 2.11 -8.30
N ASP A 163 2.56 1.09 -7.42
CA ASP A 163 1.41 0.50 -6.75
C ASP A 163 1.71 0.40 -5.25
N ILE A 164 1.28 1.42 -4.50
CA ILE A 164 1.57 1.53 -3.08
C ILE A 164 0.52 0.73 -2.31
N ARG A 165 0.95 -0.39 -1.73
CA ARG A 165 0.12 -1.17 -0.83
C ARG A 165 0.13 -0.52 0.55
N TYR A 166 -0.98 0.11 0.93
CA TYR A 166 -1.15 0.56 2.31
C TYR A 166 -1.59 -0.59 3.20
N LEU A 167 -0.88 -0.84 4.28
CA LEU A 167 -1.13 -1.98 5.16
C LEU A 167 -2.43 -1.81 5.95
N SER A 168 -3.27 -2.85 5.98
CA SER A 168 -4.37 -2.98 6.94
C SER A 168 -3.84 -3.16 8.37
N GLY A 169 -4.69 -2.91 9.37
CA GLY A 169 -4.33 -3.16 10.77
C GLY A 169 -3.91 -4.62 11.01
N SER A 170 -4.62 -5.57 10.39
CA SER A 170 -4.28 -7.01 10.47
C SER A 170 -2.95 -7.36 9.81
N GLU A 171 -2.60 -6.74 8.67
CA GLU A 171 -1.27 -6.92 8.08
C GLU A 171 -0.19 -6.27 8.95
N MET A 172 -0.47 -5.09 9.51
CA MET A 172 0.45 -4.44 10.43
C MET A 172 0.71 -5.30 11.67
N GLU A 173 -0.29 -6.01 12.18
CA GLU A 173 -0.13 -6.97 13.27
C GLU A 173 0.61 -8.23 12.81
N GLN A 174 0.16 -8.85 11.72
CA GLN A 174 0.74 -10.07 11.16
C GLN A 174 2.25 -9.90 10.89
N TYR A 175 2.64 -8.76 10.33
CA TYR A 175 4.02 -8.45 10.01
C TYR A 175 4.74 -7.65 11.11
N ARG A 176 4.08 -7.40 12.25
CA ARG A 176 4.61 -6.66 13.41
C ARG A 176 5.03 -5.22 13.14
N VAL A 177 4.48 -4.58 12.10
CA VAL A 177 4.71 -3.17 11.72
C VAL A 177 4.23 -2.20 12.79
N ALA A 178 3.06 -2.45 13.37
CA ALA A 178 2.57 -1.73 14.54
C ALA A 178 2.38 -2.73 15.68
N LEU A 179 2.62 -2.29 16.91
CA LEU A 179 2.37 -3.10 18.09
C LEU A 179 0.96 -2.79 18.59
N ASN A 180 0.14 -3.83 18.80
CA ASN A 180 -1.16 -3.66 19.42
C ASN A 180 -0.97 -3.17 20.87
N GLY A 181 -1.40 -1.94 21.11
CA GLY A 181 -1.34 -1.24 22.39
C GLY A 181 -2.05 0.10 22.30
N ALA A 182 -2.40 0.70 23.43
CA ALA A 182 -2.95 2.05 23.43
C ALA A 182 -1.90 3.07 22.92
N LYS A 183 -2.36 4.08 22.17
CA LYS A 183 -1.59 5.29 21.82
C LYS A 183 -0.78 5.72 23.05
N PRO A 184 0.52 6.02 22.94
CA PRO A 184 1.37 6.13 24.11
C PRO A 184 0.95 7.36 24.91
N LEU A 185 0.19 7.13 25.98
CA LEU A 185 -0.11 8.14 26.97
C LEU A 185 1.20 8.46 27.73
N PRO A 186 1.52 9.74 27.99
CA PRO A 186 2.63 10.09 28.85
C PRO A 186 2.25 9.80 30.30
N ASN A 187 2.37 8.52 30.70
CA ASN A 187 2.75 8.00 32.02
C ASN A 187 2.27 6.55 32.15
N ALA A 188 3.09 5.62 31.70
CA ALA A 188 3.08 4.27 32.23
C ALA A 188 4.53 3.83 32.39
N SER A 189 5.12 4.24 33.51
CA SER A 189 6.25 3.53 34.11
C SER A 189 5.79 2.10 34.43
N ALA A 190 6.03 1.17 33.51
CA ALA A 190 5.96 -0.26 33.78
C ALA A 190 7.39 -0.81 33.70
N GLN A 191 7.93 -1.12 34.87
CA GLN A 191 9.21 -1.80 35.01
C GLN A 191 9.14 -3.16 34.30
N VAL A 192 10.08 -3.41 33.39
CA VAL A 192 10.33 -4.75 32.87
C VAL A 192 11.58 -5.27 33.57
N ASN A 193 11.38 -6.20 34.51
CA ASN A 193 12.44 -7.06 35.02
C ASN A 193 12.77 -8.12 33.96
N PRO A 194 14.05 -8.43 33.69
CA PRO A 194 14.44 -9.44 32.73
C PRO A 194 14.54 -10.79 33.44
N SER A 195 13.81 -11.81 33.02
CA SER A 195 14.17 -13.23 33.21
C SER A 195 13.20 -14.15 32.48
N GLY A 196 13.75 -15.03 31.64
CA GLY A 196 13.04 -16.23 31.19
C GLY A 196 13.17 -16.50 29.69
N THR A 197 14.33 -17.01 29.26
CA THR A 197 14.46 -17.74 27.99
C THR A 197 13.82 -19.12 28.13
N PRO A 198 12.96 -19.57 27.21
CA PRO A 198 12.70 -21.00 27.05
C PRO A 198 13.52 -21.56 25.88
N ALA A 199 14.25 -22.63 26.16
CA ALA A 199 15.06 -23.40 25.22
C ALA A 199 14.21 -24.12 24.17
N VAL A 200 14.76 -24.25 22.97
CA VAL A 200 14.24 -25.09 21.87
C VAL A 200 14.62 -26.56 22.13
N PRO A 201 13.69 -27.53 22.10
CA PRO A 201 14.05 -28.93 22.00
C PRO A 201 14.18 -29.35 20.54
N SER A 202 15.35 -29.85 20.19
CA SER A 202 15.64 -30.60 18.98
C SER A 202 15.03 -32.01 19.07
N THR A 203 14.24 -32.40 18.07
CA THR A 203 13.90 -33.81 17.83
C THR A 203 14.04 -34.15 16.35
N SER A 204 14.73 -35.26 16.11
CA SER A 204 15.06 -35.87 14.83
C SER A 204 13.87 -36.62 14.22
N TRP A 205 13.81 -36.66 12.89
CA TRP A 205 12.81 -37.40 12.11
C TRP A 205 13.26 -38.84 11.86
N PRO A 206 12.40 -39.85 12.06
CA PRO A 206 12.57 -41.17 11.46
C PRO A 206 11.72 -41.36 10.19
N ASN A 207 12.40 -41.82 9.14
CA ASN A 207 11.98 -42.54 7.93
C ASN A 207 10.58 -42.37 7.33
N ALA A 208 10.60 -42.05 6.04
CA ALA A 208 9.52 -42.20 5.08
C ALA A 208 9.05 -43.66 4.95
N GLN A 209 7.73 -43.87 4.96
CA GLN A 209 7.09 -45.06 4.39
C GLN A 209 6.02 -44.63 3.39
N THR A 210 6.01 -45.34 2.27
CA THR A 210 5.24 -45.10 1.05
C THR A 210 3.75 -45.36 1.25
N ALA A 211 2.89 -44.46 0.72
CA ALA A 211 1.45 -44.66 0.62
C ALA A 211 1.07 -45.35 -0.72
N PRO A 212 0.00 -46.16 -0.77
CA PRO A 212 -0.42 -46.87 -1.98
C PRO A 212 -1.23 -45.97 -2.93
N ALA A 213 -1.13 -46.29 -4.23
CA ALA A 213 -1.78 -45.57 -5.32
C ALA A 213 -3.31 -45.76 -5.33
N VAL A 214 -4.05 -44.65 -5.43
CA VAL A 214 -5.50 -44.64 -5.66
C VAL A 214 -5.75 -44.43 -7.15
N ALA A 215 -6.53 -45.32 -7.75
CA ALA A 215 -6.89 -45.31 -9.16
C ALA A 215 -7.67 -44.05 -9.57
N SER A 216 -7.29 -43.46 -10.70
CA SER A 216 -7.88 -42.27 -11.30
C SER A 216 -9.22 -42.55 -11.99
N LEU A 217 -10.24 -41.78 -11.64
CA LEU A 217 -11.46 -41.63 -12.45
C LEU A 217 -11.24 -40.55 -13.53
N PRO A 218 -11.88 -40.67 -14.72
CA PRO A 218 -11.70 -39.72 -15.81
C PRO A 218 -12.32 -38.35 -15.47
N PRO A 219 -11.70 -37.23 -15.89
CA PRO A 219 -12.20 -35.90 -15.60
C PRO A 219 -13.45 -35.60 -16.44
N VAL A 220 -14.54 -35.26 -15.75
CA VAL A 220 -15.70 -34.61 -16.39
C VAL A 220 -15.26 -33.19 -16.77
N LEU A 221 -15.32 -32.87 -18.06
CA LEU A 221 -15.06 -31.53 -18.59
C LEU A 221 -16.10 -30.55 -18.05
N ALA A 222 -15.75 -29.84 -16.98
CA ALA A 222 -16.45 -28.62 -16.59
C ALA A 222 -16.25 -27.54 -17.67
N PRO A 223 -17.25 -26.69 -17.94
CA PRO A 223 -17.06 -25.57 -18.87
C PRO A 223 -15.93 -24.68 -18.35
N THR A 224 -14.91 -24.46 -19.17
CA THR A 224 -13.78 -23.59 -18.83
C THR A 224 -14.29 -22.16 -18.67
N LEU A 225 -14.26 -21.65 -17.44
CA LEU A 225 -14.59 -20.26 -17.16
C LEU A 225 -13.59 -19.37 -17.92
N ASP A 226 -14.10 -18.59 -18.88
CA ASP A 226 -13.27 -17.64 -19.64
C ASP A 226 -12.93 -16.42 -18.79
N LEU A 227 -11.71 -16.41 -18.26
CA LEU A 227 -11.14 -15.33 -17.44
C LEU A 227 -10.44 -14.26 -18.29
N SER A 228 -10.59 -14.26 -19.61
CA SER A 228 -9.98 -13.24 -20.46
C SER A 228 -10.52 -11.84 -20.15
N ILE A 229 -9.60 -10.88 -20.09
CA ILE A 229 -9.91 -9.47 -19.80
C ILE A 229 -10.05 -8.72 -21.13
N PRO A 230 -11.17 -8.03 -21.38
CA PRO A 230 -11.36 -7.25 -22.59
C PRO A 230 -10.26 -6.19 -22.77
N ALA A 231 -9.93 -5.86 -24.02
CA ALA A 231 -8.99 -4.78 -24.29
C ALA A 231 -9.67 -3.42 -24.04
N ALA A 232 -9.03 -2.56 -23.24
CA ALA A 232 -9.49 -1.21 -22.98
C ALA A 232 -9.24 -0.31 -24.20
N ARG A 233 -10.31 0.26 -24.78
CA ARG A 233 -10.27 1.09 -26.00
C ARG A 233 -10.80 2.50 -25.78
N SER A 234 -11.78 2.64 -24.90
CA SER A 234 -12.41 3.92 -24.59
C SER A 234 -12.89 3.93 -23.15
N GLY A 235 -13.11 5.13 -22.64
CA GLY A 235 -13.58 5.31 -21.28
C GLY A 235 -13.88 6.76 -20.93
N LYS A 236 -14.04 6.99 -19.63
CA LYS A 236 -14.23 8.31 -19.04
C LYS A 236 -13.34 8.49 -17.82
N VAL A 237 -12.95 9.73 -17.55
CA VAL A 237 -12.25 10.07 -16.31
C VAL A 237 -13.18 9.83 -15.11
N GLN A 238 -12.72 9.12 -14.08
CA GLN A 238 -13.47 8.90 -12.85
C GLN A 238 -12.55 8.74 -11.63
N THR A 239 -12.61 9.69 -10.70
CA THR A 239 -11.89 9.65 -9.41
C THR A 239 -12.77 10.15 -8.27
N TYR A 240 -12.39 9.90 -7.01
CA TYR A 240 -13.07 10.49 -5.84
C TYR A 240 -12.83 11.99 -5.70
N LYS A 241 -11.75 12.51 -6.30
CA LYS A 241 -11.42 13.94 -6.26
C LYS A 241 -12.18 14.76 -7.31
N GLY A 242 -12.99 14.10 -8.14
CA GLY A 242 -13.78 14.75 -9.19
C GLY A 242 -12.98 15.14 -10.44
N MET A 243 -11.65 14.96 -10.42
CA MET A 243 -10.77 15.18 -11.56
C MET A 243 -9.52 14.29 -11.48
N ALA A 244 -8.86 14.12 -12.62
CA ALA A 244 -7.60 13.38 -12.75
C ALA A 244 -6.57 14.17 -13.56
N PRO A 245 -5.29 14.15 -13.18
CA PRO A 245 -4.22 14.73 -13.98
C PRO A 245 -3.87 13.83 -15.17
N LEU A 246 -3.73 14.43 -16.34
CA LEU A 246 -3.06 13.85 -17.50
C LEU A 246 -1.57 14.17 -17.41
N LYS A 247 -0.73 13.15 -17.38
CA LYS A 247 0.73 13.25 -17.20
C LYS A 247 1.46 13.20 -18.54
N ALA A 248 2.62 13.85 -18.64
CA ALA A 248 3.41 13.86 -19.88
C ALA A 248 4.08 12.49 -20.14
N THR A 249 4.45 11.78 -19.08
CA THR A 249 5.07 10.45 -19.08
C THR A 249 4.36 9.54 -18.08
N PRO A 250 4.47 8.20 -18.19
CA PRO A 250 3.76 7.25 -17.32
C PRO A 250 4.42 7.13 -15.93
N THR A 251 4.58 8.25 -15.22
CA THR A 251 5.11 8.32 -13.85
C THR A 251 4.37 9.37 -13.03
N MET A 252 4.23 9.15 -11.72
CA MET A 252 3.51 10.09 -10.84
C MET A 252 4.22 11.45 -10.72
N ALA A 253 5.55 11.45 -10.72
CA ALA A 253 6.40 12.65 -10.68
C ALA A 253 6.39 13.47 -11.98
N SER A 254 5.81 12.91 -13.07
CA SER A 254 5.74 13.60 -14.35
C SER A 254 4.95 14.92 -14.24
N PRO A 255 5.35 15.96 -14.99
CA PRO A 255 4.55 17.17 -15.13
C PRO A 255 3.12 16.86 -15.57
N THR A 256 2.16 17.51 -14.93
CA THR A 256 0.76 17.45 -15.35
C THR A 256 0.60 18.30 -16.59
N VAL A 257 0.20 17.67 -17.70
CA VAL A 257 -0.18 18.33 -18.95
C VAL A 257 -1.45 19.15 -18.72
N GLU A 258 -2.47 18.52 -18.15
CA GLU A 258 -3.77 19.13 -17.89
C GLU A 258 -4.58 18.30 -16.88
N ASN A 259 -5.53 18.91 -16.17
CA ASN A 259 -6.47 18.18 -15.30
C ASN A 259 -7.83 18.05 -16.01
N PHE A 260 -8.38 16.84 -16.01
CA PHE A 260 -9.68 16.56 -16.60
C PHE A 260 -10.70 16.19 -15.54
N ALA A 261 -11.90 16.77 -15.63
CA ALA A 261 -13.00 16.48 -14.72
C ALA A 261 -13.58 15.08 -14.96
N ASN A 262 -14.21 14.50 -13.94
CA ASN A 262 -14.95 13.27 -14.08
C ASN A 262 -15.98 13.37 -15.22
N GLY A 263 -16.07 12.31 -16.02
CA GLY A 263 -16.95 12.24 -17.18
C GLY A 263 -16.29 12.71 -18.48
N SER A 264 -15.10 13.32 -18.42
CA SER A 264 -14.35 13.66 -19.63
C SER A 264 -14.07 12.39 -20.45
N PRO A 265 -14.43 12.36 -21.75
CA PRO A 265 -14.24 11.18 -22.58
C PRO A 265 -12.76 10.96 -22.90
N ALA A 266 -12.30 9.74 -22.71
CA ALA A 266 -10.93 9.32 -22.93
C ALA A 266 -10.89 8.23 -24.01
N THR A 267 -10.10 8.45 -25.07
CA THR A 267 -9.73 7.38 -26.01
C THR A 267 -8.45 6.72 -25.51
N ILE A 268 -8.46 5.41 -25.33
CA ILE A 268 -7.31 4.65 -24.84
C ILE A 268 -6.49 4.21 -26.06
N LEU A 269 -5.27 4.76 -26.18
CA LEU A 269 -4.36 4.54 -27.31
C LEU A 269 -3.34 3.43 -27.02
N GLY A 270 -3.12 3.11 -25.75
CA GLY A 270 -2.20 2.06 -25.33
C GLY A 270 -2.29 1.79 -23.83
N ASP A 271 -1.98 0.56 -23.45
CA ASP A 271 -1.90 0.09 -22.07
C ASP A 271 -0.43 -0.25 -21.77
N THR A 272 0.18 0.50 -20.85
CA THR A 272 1.57 0.28 -20.43
C THR A 272 1.62 -0.38 -19.04
N GLY A 273 0.59 -1.16 -18.69
CA GLY A 273 0.43 -1.80 -17.39
C GLY A 273 -0.28 -0.89 -16.38
N LYS A 274 0.41 0.12 -15.85
CA LYS A 274 -0.11 1.01 -14.79
C LYS A 274 -0.73 2.31 -15.31
N TRP A 275 -0.43 2.64 -16.56
CA TRP A 275 -0.88 3.86 -17.21
C TRP A 275 -1.57 3.53 -18.51
N TYR A 276 -2.65 4.23 -18.77
CA TYR A 276 -3.18 4.33 -20.11
C TYR A 276 -2.55 5.51 -20.81
N ARG A 277 -2.01 5.28 -22.00
CA ARG A 277 -1.79 6.37 -22.94
C ARG A 277 -3.16 6.75 -23.49
N VAL A 278 -3.66 7.92 -23.09
CA VAL A 278 -5.00 8.37 -23.46
C VAL A 278 -4.97 9.65 -24.27
N ARG A 279 -5.99 9.82 -25.10
CA ARG A 279 -6.37 11.11 -25.66
C ARG A 279 -7.63 11.60 -24.95
N VAL A 280 -7.55 12.76 -24.32
CA VAL A 280 -8.69 13.44 -23.69
C VAL A 280 -8.79 14.82 -24.31
N GLY A 281 -9.88 15.11 -25.02
CA GLY A 281 -9.97 16.29 -25.88
C GLY A 281 -8.88 16.30 -26.96
N SER A 282 -8.13 17.40 -27.07
CA SER A 282 -7.01 17.56 -28.01
C SER A 282 -5.65 17.12 -27.44
N ARG A 283 -5.59 16.76 -26.15
CA ARG A 283 -4.35 16.39 -25.47
C ARG A 283 -4.13 14.89 -25.52
N VAL A 284 -2.87 14.49 -25.66
CA VAL A 284 -2.42 13.10 -25.51
C VAL A 284 -1.41 13.05 -24.37
N GLY A 285 -1.57 12.08 -23.49
CA GLY A 285 -0.68 11.89 -22.35
C GLY A 285 -0.95 10.55 -21.68
N TYR A 286 -0.54 10.43 -20.43
CA TYR A 286 -0.68 9.23 -19.63
C TYR A 286 -1.59 9.50 -18.45
N MET A 287 -2.56 8.61 -18.23
CA MET A 287 -3.46 8.69 -17.10
C MET A 287 -3.39 7.38 -16.33
N PHE A 288 -3.33 7.47 -14.99
CA PHE A 288 -3.25 6.30 -14.15
C PHE A 288 -4.49 5.42 -14.36
N ARG A 289 -4.28 4.10 -14.37
CA ARG A 289 -5.30 3.12 -14.76
C ARG A 289 -6.59 3.24 -13.96
N ASP A 290 -6.49 3.53 -12.67
CA ASP A 290 -7.63 3.61 -11.76
C ASP A 290 -8.36 4.94 -11.83
N TRP A 291 -7.88 5.90 -12.64
CA TRP A 291 -8.60 7.14 -12.93
C TRP A 291 -9.46 7.02 -14.19
N VAL A 292 -9.35 5.94 -14.95
CA VAL A 292 -10.13 5.71 -16.17
C VAL A 292 -11.16 4.62 -15.92
N TRP A 293 -12.43 5.01 -15.97
CA TRP A 293 -13.55 4.09 -16.13
C TRP A 293 -13.60 3.64 -17.59
N VAL A 294 -13.65 2.33 -17.86
CA VAL A 294 -13.49 1.77 -19.22
C VAL A 294 -14.82 1.23 -19.73
N ASP A 295 -15.23 1.63 -20.94
CA ASP A 295 -16.54 1.25 -21.51
C ASP A 295 -16.67 -0.26 -21.77
N GLN A 296 -15.55 -0.95 -22.01
CA GLN A 296 -15.52 -2.37 -22.38
C GLN A 296 -15.57 -3.32 -21.17
N PHE A 297 -15.61 -2.80 -19.94
CA PHE A 297 -15.60 -3.62 -18.73
C PHE A 297 -16.97 -3.71 -18.09
N ASP A 298 -17.18 -4.78 -17.33
CA ASP A 298 -18.33 -4.94 -16.42
C ASP A 298 -18.13 -4.10 -15.13
N ALA A 299 -17.66 -2.87 -15.27
CA ALA A 299 -17.55 -1.93 -14.17
C ALA A 299 -18.95 -1.43 -13.75
N ALA A 300 -19.03 -0.80 -12.57
CA ALA A 300 -20.25 -0.13 -12.15
C ALA A 300 -20.69 0.88 -13.23
N PRO A 301 -22.00 1.15 -13.39
CA PRO A 301 -22.41 2.29 -14.22
C PRO A 301 -21.64 3.54 -13.80
N PHE A 302 -21.24 4.36 -14.76
CA PHE A 302 -20.45 5.56 -14.48
C PHE A 302 -21.07 6.38 -13.33
N GLY A 303 -20.24 6.80 -12.37
CA GLY A 303 -20.66 7.53 -11.16
C GLY A 303 -21.13 6.66 -9.99
N ARG A 304 -21.43 5.37 -10.21
CA ARG A 304 -21.89 4.44 -9.17
C ARG A 304 -20.73 3.72 -8.50
N GLN A 305 -20.89 3.36 -7.23
CA GLN A 305 -19.89 2.64 -6.44
C GLN A 305 -20.34 1.24 -6.06
N PHE A 306 -19.42 0.30 -6.03
CA PHE A 306 -19.53 -0.98 -5.35
C PHE A 306 -19.22 -0.83 -3.86
N VAL A 307 -19.79 -1.72 -3.06
CA VAL A 307 -19.26 -2.06 -1.73
C VAL A 307 -18.45 -3.34 -1.90
N GLN A 308 -17.13 -3.21 -1.97
CA GLN A 308 -16.20 -4.34 -2.01
C GLN A 308 -15.98 -4.85 -0.59
N VAL A 309 -16.22 -6.13 -0.37
CA VAL A 309 -16.11 -6.76 0.96
C VAL A 309 -14.80 -7.51 1.14
N LYS A 310 -14.23 -8.03 0.05
CA LYS A 310 -12.98 -8.81 0.08
C LYS A 310 -12.35 -8.92 -1.30
N SER A 311 -11.13 -9.44 -1.36
CA SER A 311 -10.48 -9.85 -2.60
C SER A 311 -9.58 -11.06 -2.39
N PHE A 312 -9.44 -11.90 -3.41
CA PHE A 312 -8.53 -13.06 -3.41
C PHE A 312 -7.76 -13.13 -4.73
N ASP A 313 -6.61 -13.81 -4.74
CA ASP A 313 -5.77 -14.02 -5.92
C ASP A 313 -6.08 -15.34 -6.66
N ASN A 314 -7.01 -16.13 -6.14
CA ASN A 314 -7.37 -17.43 -6.69
C ASN A 314 -8.89 -17.61 -6.74
N LEU A 315 -9.34 -18.27 -7.80
CA LEU A 315 -10.76 -18.48 -8.07
C LEU A 315 -11.39 -19.39 -7.00
N ALA A 316 -10.70 -20.44 -6.54
CA ALA A 316 -11.26 -21.41 -5.60
C ALA A 316 -11.69 -20.77 -4.27
N GLN A 317 -10.84 -19.95 -3.65
CA GLN A 317 -11.19 -19.22 -2.42
C GLN A 317 -12.28 -18.18 -2.68
N THR A 318 -12.25 -17.53 -3.84
CA THR A 318 -13.28 -16.56 -4.24
C THR A 318 -14.65 -17.23 -4.28
N GLU A 319 -14.77 -18.36 -4.97
CA GLU A 319 -16.02 -19.11 -5.09
C GLU A 319 -16.51 -19.61 -3.73
N GLN A 320 -15.59 -20.15 -2.91
CA GLN A 320 -15.92 -20.61 -1.57
C GLN A 320 -16.47 -19.47 -0.72
N TYR A 321 -15.82 -18.31 -0.71
CA TYR A 321 -16.23 -17.16 0.07
C TYR A 321 -17.63 -16.65 -0.36
N VAL A 322 -17.83 -16.46 -1.67
CA VAL A 322 -19.12 -16.00 -2.22
C VAL A 322 -20.26 -16.97 -1.88
N ARG A 323 -20.04 -18.29 -2.01
CA ARG A 323 -21.06 -19.31 -1.73
C ARG A 323 -21.36 -19.48 -0.25
N SER A 324 -20.37 -19.25 0.61
CA SER A 324 -20.53 -19.37 2.07
C SER A 324 -21.15 -18.13 2.72
N SER A 325 -21.26 -17.02 1.97
CA SER A 325 -21.76 -15.76 2.49
C SER A 325 -23.29 -15.72 2.48
N GLY A 326 -23.88 -15.19 3.55
CA GLY A 326 -25.30 -14.83 3.59
C GLY A 326 -25.63 -13.51 2.89
N LEU A 327 -24.62 -12.82 2.34
CA LEU A 327 -24.79 -11.58 1.59
C LEU A 327 -24.89 -11.85 0.08
N PRO A 328 -25.63 -11.02 -0.67
CA PRO A 328 -25.67 -11.11 -2.13
C PRO A 328 -24.35 -10.62 -2.72
N LEU A 329 -23.35 -11.51 -2.76
CA LEU A 329 -22.01 -11.22 -3.26
C LEU A 329 -21.84 -11.67 -4.70
N VAL A 330 -20.99 -10.93 -5.43
CA VAL A 330 -20.55 -11.23 -6.79
C VAL A 330 -19.04 -11.03 -6.88
N ALA A 331 -18.37 -11.91 -7.64
CA ALA A 331 -16.94 -11.79 -7.91
C ALA A 331 -16.67 -11.17 -9.29
N TYR A 332 -15.72 -10.24 -9.33
CA TYR A 332 -15.20 -9.58 -10.52
C TYR A 332 -13.70 -9.85 -10.66
N ILE A 333 -13.24 -10.24 -11.85
CA ILE A 333 -11.81 -10.28 -12.13
C ILE A 333 -11.32 -8.86 -12.39
N SER A 334 -10.20 -8.52 -11.77
CA SER A 334 -9.51 -7.26 -11.89
C SER A 334 -8.37 -7.36 -12.90
N ARG A 335 -7.91 -6.23 -13.43
CA ARG A 335 -6.87 -6.19 -14.48
C ARG A 335 -5.50 -6.73 -14.09
N ASN A 336 -5.26 -6.98 -12.80
CA ASN A 336 -4.07 -7.62 -12.26
C ASN A 336 -4.25 -9.12 -12.00
N GLY A 337 -5.40 -9.71 -12.41
CA GLY A 337 -5.71 -11.14 -12.24
C GLY A 337 -6.38 -11.51 -10.92
N TRP A 338 -6.58 -10.55 -10.01
CA TRP A 338 -7.26 -10.80 -8.73
C TRP A 338 -8.78 -10.77 -8.86
N PHE A 339 -9.47 -11.38 -7.90
CA PHE A 339 -10.92 -11.42 -7.81
C PHE A 339 -11.39 -10.48 -6.71
N ALA A 340 -12.05 -9.38 -7.09
CA ALA A 340 -12.73 -8.48 -6.17
C ALA A 340 -14.14 -9.01 -5.88
N ILE A 341 -14.50 -9.11 -4.61
CA ILE A 341 -15.83 -9.55 -4.17
C ILE A 341 -16.58 -8.34 -3.65
N ALA A 342 -17.71 -8.06 -4.27
CA ALA A 342 -18.55 -6.93 -3.93
C ALA A 342 -20.01 -7.35 -3.76
N LEU A 343 -20.81 -6.48 -3.15
CA LEU A 343 -22.26 -6.62 -3.24
C LEU A 343 -22.70 -6.66 -4.71
N ASP A 344 -23.75 -7.42 -5.00
CA ASP A 344 -24.28 -7.66 -6.35
C ASP A 344 -24.88 -6.42 -7.04
N ARG A 345 -25.00 -5.32 -6.30
CA ARG A 345 -25.52 -4.04 -6.75
C ARG A 345 -24.54 -2.91 -6.49
N THR A 346 -24.72 -1.84 -7.24
CA THR A 346 -23.98 -0.58 -7.08
C THR A 346 -24.86 0.46 -6.41
N PHE A 347 -24.25 1.55 -5.95
CA PHE A 347 -24.85 2.56 -5.08
C PHE A 347 -24.43 3.97 -5.47
N GLU A 348 -25.22 4.98 -5.11
CA GLU A 348 -24.75 6.37 -5.15
C GLU A 348 -23.62 6.56 -4.12
N PRO A 349 -22.65 7.47 -4.33
CA PRO A 349 -21.49 7.60 -3.43
C PRO A 349 -21.85 7.80 -1.95
N ASN A 350 -22.88 8.61 -1.66
CA ASN A 350 -23.33 8.83 -0.28
C ASN A 350 -24.01 7.58 0.29
N GLU A 351 -24.83 6.90 -0.50
CA GLU A 351 -25.50 5.66 -0.11
C GLU A 351 -24.50 4.53 0.14
N ALA A 352 -23.50 4.39 -0.75
CA ALA A 352 -22.41 3.43 -0.62
C ALA A 352 -21.64 3.63 0.70
N LYS A 353 -21.33 4.89 1.02
CA LYS A 353 -20.64 5.24 2.27
C LYS A 353 -21.48 4.89 3.50
N THR A 354 -22.74 5.33 3.54
CA THR A 354 -23.64 5.06 4.68
C THR A 354 -23.88 3.57 4.87
N LEU A 355 -24.09 2.83 3.77
CA LEU A 355 -24.27 1.39 3.82
C LEU A 355 -23.00 0.68 4.33
N LEU A 356 -21.83 1.06 3.81
CA LEU A 356 -20.55 0.52 4.25
C LEU A 356 -20.34 0.73 5.77
N GLU A 357 -20.57 1.94 6.26
CA GLU A 357 -20.44 2.27 7.69
C GLU A 357 -21.42 1.44 8.55
N THR A 358 -22.67 1.31 8.09
CA THR A 358 -23.71 0.54 8.81
C THR A 358 -23.38 -0.96 8.86
N MET A 359 -22.95 -1.54 7.74
CA MET A 359 -22.63 -2.96 7.65
C MET A 359 -21.34 -3.33 8.40
N LYS A 360 -20.41 -2.39 8.56
CA LYS A 360 -19.25 -2.57 9.44
C LYS A 360 -19.66 -2.51 10.91
N ALA A 361 -20.44 -1.50 11.29
CA ALA A 361 -20.89 -1.31 12.66
C ALA A 361 -21.70 -2.50 13.21
N ASN A 362 -22.46 -3.20 12.35
CA ASN A 362 -23.22 -4.39 12.74
C ASN A 362 -22.48 -5.72 12.47
N GLY A 363 -21.23 -5.67 12.02
CA GLY A 363 -20.40 -6.86 11.74
C GLY A 363 -20.84 -7.70 10.55
N SER A 364 -21.73 -7.20 9.68
CA SER A 364 -22.20 -7.95 8.50
C SER A 364 -21.14 -8.05 7.40
N ILE A 365 -20.22 -7.10 7.34
CA ILE A 365 -19.07 -7.14 6.43
C ILE A 365 -17.77 -6.87 7.19
N PRO A 366 -16.62 -7.32 6.67
CA PRO A 366 -15.32 -7.03 7.25
C PRO A 366 -15.02 -5.53 7.40
N ASP A 367 -14.31 -5.13 8.45
CA ASP A 367 -13.94 -3.72 8.70
C ASP A 367 -13.03 -3.13 7.61
N ASP A 368 -12.33 -3.98 6.85
CA ASP A 368 -11.49 -3.61 5.71
C ASP A 368 -12.27 -3.48 4.38
N SER A 369 -13.59 -3.67 4.39
CA SER A 369 -14.46 -3.44 3.22
C SER A 369 -14.38 -1.98 2.75
N ILE A 370 -14.53 -1.72 1.45
CA ILE A 370 -14.42 -0.38 0.86
C ILE A 370 -15.58 -0.05 -0.09
N ALA A 371 -15.92 1.24 -0.18
CA ALA A 371 -16.72 1.76 -1.29
C ALA A 371 -15.79 2.10 -2.46
N THR A 372 -16.07 1.59 -3.66
CA THR A 372 -15.23 1.82 -4.83
C THR A 372 -15.95 1.98 -6.15
N TYR A 373 -15.46 2.88 -7.02
CA TYR A 373 -15.98 2.98 -8.40
C TYR A 373 -15.68 1.73 -9.25
N GLY A 374 -14.76 0.87 -8.79
CA GLY A 374 -14.48 -0.39 -9.46
C GLY A 374 -13.81 -0.22 -10.84
N ASN A 375 -13.09 0.88 -11.07
CA ASN A 375 -12.39 1.14 -12.34
C ASN A 375 -11.36 0.04 -12.72
N ALA A 376 -10.91 -0.74 -11.74
CA ALA A 376 -10.03 -1.88 -11.92
C ALA A 376 -10.77 -3.19 -12.25
N TYR A 377 -12.10 -3.24 -12.09
CA TYR A 377 -12.91 -4.43 -12.35
C TYR A 377 -13.13 -4.56 -13.84
N ALA A 378 -12.75 -5.71 -14.39
CA ALA A 378 -12.79 -5.96 -15.82
C ALA A 378 -14.04 -6.74 -16.24
N LYS A 379 -14.37 -7.81 -15.52
CA LYS A 379 -15.43 -8.75 -15.92
C LYS A 379 -16.03 -9.44 -14.71
N LYS A 380 -17.35 -9.67 -14.73
CA LYS A 380 -18.02 -10.52 -13.74
C LYS A 380 -17.67 -11.98 -14.01
N VAL A 381 -17.18 -12.72 -13.00
CA VAL A 381 -16.58 -14.05 -13.19
C VAL A 381 -17.27 -15.17 -12.44
N CYS A 382 -17.79 -14.95 -11.23
CA CYS A 382 -18.60 -15.98 -10.59
C CYS A 382 -19.71 -15.40 -9.74
N CYS A 383 -20.81 -16.15 -9.81
CA CYS A 383 -21.72 -16.52 -8.74
C CYS A 383 -22.34 -15.36 -7.98
N SER A 384 -23.64 -15.16 -8.20
CA SER A 384 -24.47 -14.47 -7.21
C SER A 384 -24.73 -15.45 -6.07
N ALA A 385 -24.52 -15.03 -4.82
CA ALA A 385 -25.02 -15.79 -3.67
C ALA A 385 -26.52 -16.05 -3.83
N LYS A 386 -26.97 -17.24 -3.45
CA LYS A 386 -28.33 -17.74 -3.72
C LYS A 386 -29.36 -17.18 -2.75
#